data_AF-A0A554MI95-F1
#
_entry.id   AF-A0A554MI95-F1
#
_cell.length_a   1.000
_cell.length_b   1.000
_cell.length_c   1.000
_cell.angle_alpha   90.00
_cell.angle_beta   90.00
_cell.angle_gamma   90.00
#
_symmetry.space_group_name_H-M   'P 1'
#
loop_
_entity.id
_entity.type
_entity.pdbx_description
1 polymer ?
#
loop_
_entity_poly.entity_id
_entity_poly.type
_entity_poly.pdbx_seq_one_letter_code
_entity_poly.pdbx_strand_id
1 'polypeptide(L)'
;MVPFKSHKGFTLIELLIVIAIFGILASVVLASLSVVRIKSRDSRRTSDIRQLQIALGAYANANSSSYPTTLNGLVPTYIAVLPTDPSGTASSPIFYRYAGLGVGALCSSYHLGATLEDSTNQVLGSDNDATAGSKCTGSSSDFTGTDPMFDVKP
;
A
#
# COMPACT_ATOMS: atom_id res chain seq x y z
N MET A 1 62.68 -8.23 -32.03
CA MET A 1 62.74 -8.07 -30.56
C MET A 1 61.72 -7.02 -30.18
N VAL A 2 60.61 -7.42 -29.56
CA VAL A 2 59.47 -6.52 -29.26
C VAL A 2 59.62 -6.05 -27.81
N PRO A 3 59.60 -4.74 -27.51
CA PRO A 3 59.74 -4.25 -26.14
C PRO A 3 58.46 -4.55 -25.34
N PHE A 4 58.59 -5.29 -24.24
CA PHE A 4 57.50 -5.46 -23.28
C PHE A 4 57.26 -4.15 -22.54
N LYS A 5 56.10 -3.54 -22.74
CA LYS A 5 55.66 -2.35 -22.03
C LYS A 5 55.41 -2.71 -20.57
N SER A 6 56.14 -2.09 -19.64
CA SER A 6 55.95 -2.31 -18.21
C SER A 6 54.54 -1.88 -17.79
N HIS A 7 53.70 -2.83 -17.41
CA HIS A 7 52.39 -2.57 -16.82
C HIS A 7 52.60 -2.15 -15.37
N LYS A 8 52.23 -0.91 -15.04
CA LYS A 8 52.20 -0.46 -13.64
C LYS A 8 51.16 -1.30 -12.88
N GLY A 9 51.61 -2.05 -11.88
CA GLY A 9 50.74 -2.82 -10.98
C GLY A 9 50.06 -1.91 -9.96
N PHE A 10 48.87 -2.31 -9.51
CA PHE A 10 48.16 -1.66 -8.39
C PHE A 10 48.94 -1.85 -7.08
N THR A 11 49.05 -0.79 -6.30
CA THR A 11 49.59 -0.86 -4.94
C THR A 11 48.52 -1.35 -3.95
N LEU A 12 48.94 -2.00 -2.87
CA LEU A 12 48.03 -2.44 -1.81
C LEU A 12 47.27 -1.27 -1.15
N ILE A 13 47.92 -0.10 -1.06
CA ILE A 13 47.30 1.10 -0.47
C ILE A 13 46.22 1.68 -1.39
N GLU A 14 46.40 1.64 -2.71
CA GLU A 14 45.36 2.03 -3.67
C GLU A 14 44.13 1.15 -3.54
N LEU A 15 44.30 -0.17 -3.41
CA LEU A 15 43.17 -1.08 -3.21
C LEU A 15 42.47 -0.85 -1.86
N LEU A 16 43.24 -0.58 -0.80
CA LEU A 16 42.72 -0.35 0.55
C LEU A 16 41.85 0.90 0.63
N ILE A 17 42.28 1.99 -0.02
CA ILE A 17 41.50 3.24 -0.06
C ILE A 17 40.19 3.04 -0.84
N VAL A 18 40.20 2.26 -1.92
CA VAL A 18 39.00 2.00 -2.73
C VAL A 18 37.94 1.25 -1.93
N ILE A 19 38.30 0.19 -1.21
CA ILE A 19 37.33 -0.54 -0.38
C ILE A 19 36.84 0.30 0.81
N ALA A 20 37.70 1.18 1.35
CA ALA A 20 37.31 2.11 2.41
C ALA A 20 36.25 3.09 1.91
N ILE A 21 36.44 3.70 0.75
CA ILE A 21 35.45 4.62 0.14
C ILE A 21 34.19 3.86 -0.27
N PHE A 22 34.31 2.67 -0.86
CA PHE A 22 33.18 1.83 -1.23
C PHE A 22 32.31 1.47 -0.01
N GLY A 23 32.93 1.16 1.14
CA GLY A 23 32.22 0.90 2.39
C GLY A 23 31.39 2.10 2.87
N ILE A 24 31.95 3.31 2.79
CA ILE A 24 31.24 4.54 3.15
C ILE A 24 30.03 4.75 2.24
N LEU A 25 30.23 4.68 0.92
CA LEU A 25 29.14 4.86 -0.06
C LEU A 25 28.05 3.80 0.08
N ALA A 26 28.43 2.54 0.26
CA ALA A 26 27.49 1.44 0.44
C ALA A 26 26.60 1.61 1.68
N SER A 27 27.16 2.13 2.79
CA SER A 27 26.39 2.36 4.02
C SER A 27 25.25 3.37 3.85
N VAL A 28 25.49 4.46 3.11
CA VAL A 28 24.50 5.50 2.84
C VAL A 28 23.38 4.97 1.93
N VAL A 29 23.74 4.19 0.91
CA VAL A 29 22.77 3.59 -0.02
C VAL A 29 21.82 2.64 0.72
N LEU A 30 22.34 1.79 1.60
CA LEU A 30 21.51 0.84 2.37
C LEU A 30 20.51 1.56 3.28
N ALA A 31 20.91 2.65 3.94
CA ALA A 31 20.01 3.44 4.77
C ALA A 31 18.86 4.05 3.94
N SER A 32 19.14 4.53 2.73
CA SER A 32 18.12 5.13 1.85
C SER A 32 17.09 4.12 1.32
N LEU A 33 17.49 2.86 1.11
CA LEU A 33 16.64 1.83 0.52
C LEU A 33 15.43 1.47 1.41
N SER A 34 15.61 1.46 2.73
CA SER A 34 14.53 1.14 3.67
C SER A 34 13.37 2.13 3.57
N VAL A 35 13.68 3.43 3.47
CA VAL A 35 12.66 4.49 3.32
C VAL A 35 11.94 4.38 1.98
N VAL A 36 12.68 4.09 0.89
CA VAL A 36 12.10 3.92 -0.44
C VAL A 36 11.13 2.73 -0.49
N ARG A 37 11.46 1.63 0.19
CA ARG A 37 10.57 0.46 0.28
C ARG A 37 9.25 0.79 0.98
N ILE A 38 9.29 1.52 2.09
CA ILE A 38 8.10 1.97 2.81
C ILE A 38 7.20 2.81 1.88
N LYS A 39 7.77 3.82 1.23
CA LYS A 39 7.03 4.68 0.29
C LYS A 39 6.44 3.92 -0.90
N SER A 40 7.17 2.93 -1.42
CA SER A 40 6.69 2.06 -2.50
C SER A 40 5.50 1.20 -2.06
N ARG A 41 5.52 0.65 -0.84
CA ARG A 41 4.39 -0.11 -0.29
C ARG A 41 3.17 0.78 -0.08
N ASP A 42 3.34 1.97 0.46
CA ASP A 42 2.22 2.92 0.64
C ASP A 42 1.64 3.39 -0.70
N SER A 43 2.49 3.63 -1.70
CA SER A 43 2.03 3.94 -3.07
C SER A 43 1.22 2.79 -3.68
N ARG A 44 1.55 1.53 -3.36
CA ARG A 44 0.76 0.37 -3.78
C ARG A 44 -0.57 0.31 -3.04
N ARG A 45 -0.58 0.48 -1.71
CA ARG A 45 -1.82 0.50 -0.89
C ARG A 45 -2.82 1.53 -1.40
N THR A 46 -2.36 2.74 -1.68
CA THR A 46 -3.21 3.82 -2.21
C THR A 46 -3.74 3.51 -3.61
N SER A 47 -2.93 2.89 -4.48
CA SER A 47 -3.39 2.43 -5.80
C SER A 47 -4.45 1.33 -5.69
N ASP A 48 -4.24 0.36 -4.81
CA ASP A 48 -5.16 -0.75 -4.59
C ASP A 48 -6.51 -0.27 -4.03
N ILE A 49 -6.49 0.66 -3.07
CA ILE A 49 -7.72 1.30 -2.55
C ILE A 49 -8.49 2.02 -3.65
N ARG A 50 -7.82 2.76 -4.53
CA ARG A 50 -8.49 3.43 -5.66
C ARG A 50 -9.11 2.42 -6.63
N GLN A 51 -8.45 1.29 -6.89
CA GLN A 51 -9.02 0.23 -7.72
C GLN A 51 -10.28 -0.37 -7.08
N LEU A 52 -10.24 -0.62 -5.77
CA LEU A 52 -11.40 -1.09 -5.01
C LEU A 52 -12.54 -0.06 -4.99
N GLN A 53 -12.24 1.23 -4.88
CA GLN A 53 -13.23 2.30 -4.97
C GLN A 53 -13.94 2.32 -6.32
N ILE A 54 -13.21 2.14 -7.43
CA ILE A 54 -13.81 2.03 -8.77
C ILE A 54 -14.73 0.81 -8.85
N ALA A 55 -14.30 -0.34 -8.32
CA ALA A 55 -15.10 -1.56 -8.29
C ALA A 55 -16.37 -1.41 -7.41
N LEU A 56 -16.26 -0.75 -6.26
CA LEU A 56 -17.40 -0.44 -5.39
C LEU A 56 -18.40 0.49 -6.07
N GLY A 57 -17.93 1.51 -6.79
CA GLY A 57 -18.79 2.38 -7.60
C GLY A 57 -19.52 1.61 -8.70
N ALA A 58 -18.82 0.71 -9.40
CA ALA A 58 -19.43 -0.15 -10.41
C ALA A 58 -20.49 -1.10 -9.80
N TYR A 59 -20.22 -1.68 -8.62
CA TYR A 59 -21.17 -2.51 -7.90
C TYR A 59 -22.42 -1.71 -7.50
N ALA A 60 -22.26 -0.53 -6.92
CA ALA A 60 -23.37 0.31 -6.50
C ALA A 60 -24.27 0.71 -7.67
N ASN A 61 -23.68 1.03 -8.83
CA ASN A 61 -24.43 1.33 -10.05
C ASN A 61 -25.30 0.16 -10.52
N ALA A 62 -24.85 -1.08 -10.33
CA ALA A 62 -25.60 -2.28 -10.70
C ALA A 62 -26.63 -2.71 -9.63
N ASN A 63 -26.47 -2.29 -8.37
CA ASN A 63 -27.25 -2.76 -7.22
C ASN A 63 -28.05 -1.64 -6.54
N SER A 64 -28.68 -0.76 -7.33
CA SER A 64 -29.58 0.29 -6.82
C SER A 64 -28.93 1.20 -5.76
N SER A 65 -27.67 1.58 -5.99
CA SER A 65 -26.86 2.39 -5.06
C SER A 65 -26.57 1.74 -3.71
N SER A 66 -26.74 0.42 -3.60
CA SER A 66 -26.34 -0.35 -2.42
C SER A 66 -24.93 -0.90 -2.59
N TYR A 67 -24.10 -0.73 -1.57
CA TYR A 67 -22.75 -1.29 -1.50
C TYR A 67 -22.77 -2.74 -0.96
N PRO A 68 -21.72 -3.54 -1.23
CA PRO A 68 -21.64 -4.90 -0.71
C PRO A 68 -21.33 -4.87 0.79
N THR A 69 -21.75 -5.90 1.54
CA THR A 69 -21.41 -6.02 2.97
C THR A 69 -19.96 -6.44 3.19
N THR A 70 -19.34 -7.10 2.20
CA THR A 70 -17.94 -7.54 2.21
C THR A 70 -17.31 -7.34 0.84
N LEU A 71 -15.99 -7.13 0.79
CA LEU A 71 -15.26 -6.99 -0.48
C LEU A 71 -15.38 -8.22 -1.39
N ASN A 72 -15.67 -9.40 -0.84
CA ASN A 72 -15.87 -10.61 -1.63
C ASN A 72 -17.06 -10.49 -2.61
N GLY A 73 -18.02 -9.60 -2.34
CA GLY A 73 -19.12 -9.31 -3.27
C GLY A 73 -18.68 -8.62 -4.58
N LEU A 74 -17.45 -8.12 -4.64
CA LEU A 74 -16.89 -7.49 -5.85
C LEU A 74 -16.31 -8.49 -6.84
N VAL A 75 -15.89 -9.67 -6.36
CA VAL A 75 -15.25 -10.70 -7.18
C VAL A 75 -16.30 -11.69 -7.70
N PRO A 76 -16.16 -12.19 -8.94
CA PRO A 76 -15.17 -11.82 -9.97
C PRO A 76 -15.65 -10.70 -10.91
N THR A 77 -16.88 -10.23 -10.75
CA THR A 77 -17.58 -9.42 -11.74
C THR A 77 -17.05 -7.98 -11.83
N TYR A 78 -16.70 -7.36 -10.70
CA TYR A 78 -16.30 -5.95 -10.63
C TYR A 78 -14.79 -5.79 -10.41
N ILE A 79 -14.13 -6.83 -9.90
CA ILE A 79 -12.67 -6.94 -9.82
C ILE A 79 -12.27 -8.41 -9.95
N ALA A 80 -11.20 -8.70 -10.69
CA ALA A 80 -10.80 -10.09 -10.97
C ALA A 80 -10.33 -10.84 -9.72
N VAL A 81 -9.54 -10.18 -8.87
CA VAL A 81 -9.01 -10.71 -7.61
C VAL A 81 -8.91 -9.55 -6.62
N LEU A 82 -9.20 -9.80 -5.35
CA LEU A 82 -9.03 -8.78 -4.30
C LEU A 82 -7.54 -8.47 -4.09
N PRO A 83 -7.13 -7.20 -4.18
CA PRO A 83 -5.80 -6.78 -3.80
C PRO A 83 -5.51 -7.11 -2.32
N THR A 84 -4.27 -7.51 -2.05
CA THR A 84 -3.77 -7.79 -0.70
C THR A 84 -2.69 -6.78 -0.34
N ASP A 85 -2.65 -6.36 0.93
CA ASP A 85 -1.62 -5.45 1.43
C ASP A 85 -0.22 -6.03 1.19
N PRO A 86 0.75 -5.23 0.72
CA PRO A 86 2.11 -5.69 0.44
C PRO A 86 2.91 -6.15 1.69
N SER A 87 2.41 -5.91 2.90
CA SER A 87 2.96 -6.47 4.14
C SER A 87 2.39 -7.85 4.48
N GLY A 88 1.31 -8.26 3.83
CA GLY A 88 0.83 -9.63 3.86
C GLY A 88 1.79 -10.56 3.12
N THR A 89 1.87 -11.81 3.57
CA THR A 89 2.61 -12.86 2.87
C THR A 89 1.63 -13.78 2.16
N ALA A 90 2.09 -14.57 1.18
CA ALA A 90 1.22 -15.53 0.49
C ALA A 90 0.54 -16.54 1.46
N SER A 91 1.19 -16.84 2.59
CA SER A 91 0.67 -17.71 3.65
C SER A 91 -0.24 -17.01 4.67
N SER A 92 -0.28 -15.67 4.66
CA SER A 92 -1.11 -14.86 5.56
C SER A 92 -1.45 -13.55 4.86
N PRO A 93 -2.40 -13.58 3.91
CA PRO A 93 -2.80 -12.40 3.18
C PRO A 93 -3.51 -11.43 4.14
N ILE A 94 -3.08 -10.19 4.10
CA ILE A 94 -3.74 -9.10 4.82
C ILE A 94 -4.60 -8.39 3.77
N PHE A 95 -5.91 -8.32 4.02
CA PHE A 95 -6.84 -7.59 3.17
C PHE A 95 -7.05 -6.18 3.69
N TYR A 96 -7.42 -5.28 2.78
CA TYR A 96 -7.79 -3.91 3.11
C TYR A 96 -9.02 -3.88 4.03
N ARG A 97 -9.05 -2.91 4.95
CA ARG A 97 -10.16 -2.77 5.91
C ARG A 97 -11.36 -2.21 5.16
N TYR A 98 -12.50 -2.88 5.29
CA TYR A 98 -13.74 -2.48 4.64
C TYR A 98 -14.92 -2.70 5.56
N ALA A 99 -15.82 -1.73 5.62
CA ALA A 99 -17.11 -1.85 6.28
C ALA A 99 -18.20 -1.18 5.43
N GLY A 100 -19.23 -1.93 5.06
CA GLY A 100 -20.46 -1.38 4.51
C GLY A 100 -21.30 -0.74 5.62
N LEU A 101 -21.75 0.49 5.39
CA LEU A 101 -22.53 1.29 6.32
C LEU A 101 -23.94 1.51 5.80
N GLY A 102 -24.90 1.45 6.72
CA GLY A 102 -26.32 1.55 6.39
C GLY A 102 -27.19 0.95 7.48
N VAL A 103 -28.44 0.68 7.13
CA VAL A 103 -29.45 0.16 8.06
C VAL A 103 -29.98 -1.16 7.52
N GLY A 104 -29.92 -2.20 8.36
CA GLY A 104 -30.33 -3.55 7.95
C GLY A 104 -29.41 -4.11 6.86
N ALA A 105 -29.99 -4.73 5.84
CA ALA A 105 -29.24 -5.36 4.75
C ALA A 105 -28.81 -4.38 3.63
N LEU A 106 -29.27 -3.12 3.66
CA LEU A 106 -28.97 -2.12 2.64
C LEU A 106 -27.80 -1.25 3.09
N CYS A 107 -26.71 -1.25 2.31
CA CYS A 107 -25.56 -0.40 2.58
C CYS A 107 -25.59 0.83 1.70
N SER A 108 -25.93 1.98 2.30
CA SER A 108 -25.96 3.28 1.62
C SER A 108 -24.59 3.97 1.56
N SER A 109 -23.63 3.53 2.38
CA SER A 109 -22.27 4.06 2.40
C SER A 109 -21.27 2.94 2.70
N TYR A 110 -19.98 3.26 2.70
CA TYR A 110 -18.92 2.36 3.15
C TYR A 110 -17.72 3.16 3.67
N HIS A 111 -16.90 2.50 4.48
CA HIS A 111 -15.53 2.90 4.74
C HIS A 111 -14.58 1.85 4.15
N LEU A 112 -13.59 2.30 3.39
CA LEU A 112 -12.51 1.48 2.86
C LEU A 112 -11.18 2.15 3.20
N GLY A 113 -10.21 1.42 3.75
CA GLY A 113 -8.94 2.03 4.09
C GLY A 113 -7.81 1.06 4.44
N ALA A 114 -6.61 1.64 4.55
CA ALA A 114 -5.38 0.97 4.94
C ALA A 114 -4.57 1.85 5.89
N THR A 115 -3.91 1.24 6.86
CA THR A 115 -2.90 1.94 7.64
C THR A 115 -1.63 2.09 6.81
N LEU A 116 -1.17 3.33 6.63
CA LEU A 116 0.08 3.60 5.94
C LEU A 116 1.25 3.46 6.92
N GLU A 117 2.41 3.11 6.39
CA GLU A 117 3.62 2.99 7.19
C GLU A 117 4.33 4.33 7.39
N ASP A 118 4.26 5.21 6.39
CA ASP A 118 4.73 6.59 6.49
C ASP A 118 3.60 7.48 7.05
N SER A 119 3.69 7.85 8.34
CA SER A 119 2.74 8.75 8.99
C SER A 119 2.80 10.20 8.51
N THR A 120 3.76 10.53 7.65
CA THR A 120 3.90 11.85 7.02
C THR A 120 3.46 11.86 5.55
N ASN A 121 2.88 10.76 5.08
CA ASN A 121 2.45 10.63 3.71
C ASN A 121 1.39 11.69 3.38
N GLN A 122 1.62 12.47 2.32
CA GLN A 122 0.78 13.61 1.95
C GLN A 122 -0.67 13.21 1.64
N VAL A 123 -0.92 11.95 1.29
CA VAL A 123 -2.28 11.45 1.05
C VAL A 123 -3.14 11.43 2.31
N LEU A 124 -2.52 11.37 3.50
CA LEU A 124 -3.20 11.43 4.80
C LEU A 124 -3.77 12.83 5.06
N GLY A 125 -3.09 13.89 4.63
CA GLY A 125 -3.62 15.25 4.77
C GLY A 125 -4.78 15.58 3.80
N SER A 126 -5.22 14.65 2.97
CA SER A 126 -6.27 14.85 1.96
C SER A 126 -7.28 13.70 1.92
N ASP A 127 -7.22 12.77 2.87
CA ASP A 127 -8.21 11.71 3.01
C ASP A 127 -9.44 12.19 3.79
N ASN A 128 -10.37 11.28 4.04
CA ASN A 128 -11.65 11.61 4.65
C ASN A 128 -11.81 10.83 5.94
N ASP A 129 -11.16 11.31 7.00
CA ASP A 129 -11.26 10.73 8.36
C ASP A 129 -12.66 10.15 8.63
N ALA A 130 -12.78 8.83 8.50
CA ALA A 130 -14.03 8.12 8.65
C ALA A 130 -14.51 8.26 10.09
N THR A 131 -15.67 8.89 10.26
CA THR A 131 -16.37 8.91 11.54
C THR A 131 -17.23 7.65 11.65
N ALA A 132 -17.11 6.91 12.75
CA ALA A 132 -17.82 5.65 12.94
C ALA A 132 -19.33 5.75 12.63
N GLY A 133 -19.79 4.92 11.70
CA GLY A 133 -21.17 4.81 11.25
C GLY A 133 -21.84 3.51 11.69
N SER A 134 -23.14 3.42 11.42
CA SER A 134 -23.89 2.17 11.62
C SER A 134 -23.54 1.17 10.53
N LYS A 135 -23.00 0.01 10.90
CA LYS A 135 -22.70 -1.07 9.96
C LYS A 135 -23.97 -1.75 9.47
N CYS A 136 -23.95 -2.19 8.21
CA CYS A 136 -24.99 -3.08 7.69
C CYS A 136 -24.95 -4.45 8.36
N THR A 137 -26.08 -5.15 8.31
CA THR A 137 -26.18 -6.57 8.68
C THR A 137 -25.23 -7.40 7.81
N GLY A 138 -24.32 -8.13 8.45
CA GLY A 138 -23.33 -8.97 7.77
C GLY A 138 -22.07 -8.23 7.30
N SER A 139 -21.96 -6.92 7.54
CA SER A 139 -20.71 -6.19 7.34
C SER A 139 -19.73 -6.40 8.49
N SER A 140 -18.44 -6.33 8.16
CA SER A 140 -17.35 -6.22 9.13
C SER A 140 -17.56 -5.03 10.07
N SER A 141 -16.88 -5.05 11.22
CA SER A 141 -16.84 -3.91 12.14
C SER A 141 -16.34 -2.68 11.41
N ASP A 142 -17.06 -1.58 11.58
CA ASP A 142 -16.62 -0.29 11.10
C ASP A 142 -15.31 0.13 11.80
N PHE A 143 -14.57 1.01 11.14
CA PHE A 143 -13.35 1.59 11.64
C PHE A 143 -13.44 3.10 11.56
N THR A 144 -12.82 3.77 12.54
CA THR A 144 -12.56 5.19 12.45
C THR A 144 -11.28 5.38 11.63
N GLY A 145 -11.35 6.18 10.58
CA GLY A 145 -10.17 6.65 9.87
C GLY A 145 -9.64 7.83 10.64
N THR A 146 -8.59 7.58 11.42
CA THR A 146 -7.79 8.63 12.01
C THR A 146 -6.38 8.43 11.50
N ASP A 147 -5.65 9.51 11.26
CA ASP A 147 -4.23 9.46 10.91
C ASP A 147 -3.45 8.44 11.78
N PRO A 148 -2.64 7.53 11.18
CA PRO A 148 -2.18 7.47 9.79
C PRO A 148 -2.94 6.43 8.92
N MET A 149 -4.25 6.34 9.07
CA MET A 149 -5.08 5.44 8.25
C MET A 149 -5.65 6.16 7.04
N PHE A 150 -5.11 5.85 5.85
CA PHE A 150 -5.69 6.34 4.60
C PHE A 150 -7.02 5.66 4.33
N ASP A 151 -8.08 6.44 4.25
CA ASP A 151 -9.42 5.96 4.02
C ASP A 151 -10.20 6.74 2.96
N VAL A 152 -11.24 6.07 2.46
CA VAL A 152 -12.14 6.62 1.45
C VAL A 152 -13.57 6.24 1.80
N LYS A 153 -14.45 7.18 1.54
CA LYS A 153 -15.91 7.04 1.58
C LYS A 153 -16.47 7.26 0.16
N PRO A 154 -17.69 6.78 -0.14
CA PRO A 154 -18.34 7.02 -1.43
C PRO A 154 -18.53 8.51 -1.76
#